data_AF-A0A2R6RVP2-F1
#
_entry.id   AF-A0A2R6RVP2-F1
#
_cell.length_a   1.000
_cell.length_b   1.000
_cell.length_c   1.000
_cell.angle_alpha   90.00
_cell.angle_beta   90.00
_cell.angle_gamma   90.00
#
_symmetry.space_group_name_H-M   'P 1'
#
loop_
_entity.id
_entity.type
_entity.pdbx_description
1 polymer ?
#
loop_
_entity_poly.entity_id
_entity_poly.type
_entity_poly.pdbx_seq_one_letter_code
_entity_poly.pdbx_strand_id
1 'polypeptide(L)'
;MDDFWGLDNEGHLVLFHQVWRPYNQVMLLLFWDLIRCPYKDKKQLHSNPLKIIGFWVDTNLGTISIPLSAINDAITAIDTFLATPSCQPILREWARLTGYLNWVLNVFPWGQPALTKLYHKMSGKTRFYAPIFINASVTVDLTWFKLTMPKAIGVRLSEVALWPLDKAADIIFHTDATLTSAISFVYSNQAFIYQIQPPPLHASKPDIFFFK
;
A
#
# COMPACT_ATOMS: atom_id res chain seq x y z
N MET A 1 -4.77 3.69 15.12
CA MET A 1 -3.73 4.00 16.12
C MET A 1 -2.45 3.29 15.66
N ASP A 2 -1.85 3.77 14.57
CA ASP A 2 -0.58 3.25 14.00
C ASP A 2 0.32 4.38 13.44
N ASP A 3 -0.15 5.63 13.41
CA ASP A 3 0.51 6.73 12.67
C ASP A 3 1.43 7.62 13.52
N PHE A 4 1.61 7.32 14.81
CA PHE A 4 2.23 8.28 15.74
C PHE A 4 3.76 8.42 15.61
N TRP A 5 4.46 7.41 15.07
CA TRP A 5 5.93 7.33 15.15
C TRP A 5 6.65 7.41 13.79
N GLY A 6 5.93 7.67 12.71
CA GLY A 6 6.47 7.57 11.35
C GLY A 6 7.15 8.84 10.80
N LEU A 7 6.76 10.03 11.28
CA LEU A 7 7.24 11.31 10.76
C LEU A 7 8.03 12.04 11.85
N ASP A 8 9.20 12.56 11.48
CA ASP A 8 10.00 13.43 12.34
C ASP A 8 10.45 14.64 11.53
N ASN A 9 10.73 15.74 12.22
CA ASN A 9 11.25 16.93 11.56
C ASN A 9 12.69 16.70 11.11
N GLU A 10 13.06 17.29 9.98
CA GLU A 10 14.44 17.20 9.47
C GLU A 10 15.43 17.70 10.53
N GLY A 11 16.50 16.93 10.76
CA GLY A 11 17.56 17.27 11.72
C GLY A 11 17.29 16.86 13.17
N HIS A 12 16.11 16.34 13.51
CA HIS A 12 15.83 15.84 14.86
C HIS A 12 16.38 14.41 15.05
N LEU A 13 17.72 14.31 15.07
CA LEU A 13 18.43 13.03 15.17
C LEU A 13 18.98 12.81 16.57
N VAL A 14 18.88 11.57 17.05
CA VAL A 14 19.50 11.09 18.28
C VAL A 14 20.38 9.88 18.00
N LEU A 15 21.43 9.71 18.81
CA LEU A 15 22.35 8.60 18.68
C LEU A 15 21.73 7.33 19.28
N PHE A 16 21.56 6.29 18.47
CA PHE A 16 21.06 4.99 18.91
C PHE A 16 21.80 3.86 18.17
N HIS A 17 22.38 2.93 18.92
CA HIS A 17 23.29 1.89 18.40
C HIS A 17 24.43 2.45 17.52
N GLN A 18 25.06 3.55 17.95
CA GLN A 18 26.17 4.21 17.22
C GLN A 18 25.78 4.81 15.85
N VAL A 19 24.49 4.92 15.56
CA VAL A 19 23.96 5.52 14.32
C VAL A 19 23.02 6.66 14.70
N TRP A 20 23.15 7.80 14.02
CA TRP A 20 22.19 8.91 14.14
C TRP A 20 20.87 8.51 13.49
N ARG A 21 19.75 8.64 14.21
CA ARG A 21 18.43 8.20 13.78
C ARG A 21 17.37 9.23 14.20
N PRO A 22 16.26 9.38 13.46
CA PRO A 22 15.12 10.20 13.87
C PRO A 22 14.65 9.84 15.28
N TYR A 23 14.38 10.86 16.09
CA TYR A 23 13.91 10.69 17.46
C TYR A 23 12.68 9.80 17.57
N ASN A 24 11.66 10.03 16.73
CA ASN A 24 10.42 9.23 16.75
C ASN A 24 10.66 7.77 16.37
N GLN A 25 11.61 7.51 15.45
CA GLN A 25 12.04 6.16 15.14
C GLN A 25 12.69 5.50 16.36
N VAL A 26 13.56 6.22 17.08
CA VAL A 26 14.23 5.69 18.28
C VAL A 26 13.25 5.43 19.43
N MET A 27 12.23 6.28 19.61
CA MET A 27 11.17 6.04 20.59
C MET A 27 10.44 4.72 20.33
N LEU A 28 10.12 4.43 19.06
CA LEU A 28 9.53 3.15 18.68
C LEU A 28 10.47 1.97 18.95
N LEU A 29 11.77 2.11 18.66
CA LEU A 29 12.77 1.06 18.91
C LEU A 29 12.94 0.76 20.40
N LEU A 30 12.98 1.80 21.25
CA LEU A 30 13.02 1.64 22.70
C LEU A 30 11.76 0.96 23.24
N PHE A 31 10.59 1.30 22.69
CA PHE A 31 9.36 0.60 23.01
C PHE A 31 9.44 -0.89 22.61
N TRP A 32 9.97 -1.19 21.42
CA TRP A 32 10.18 -2.57 20.99
C TRP A 32 11.16 -3.33 21.89
N ASP A 33 12.25 -2.70 22.34
CA ASP A 33 13.16 -3.28 23.32
C ASP A 33 12.44 -3.60 24.64
N LEU A 34 11.61 -2.68 25.13
CA LEU A 34 10.82 -2.85 26.35
C LEU A 34 9.87 -4.05 26.26
N ILE A 35 9.16 -4.20 25.14
CA ILE A 35 8.22 -5.33 24.92
C ILE A 35 8.91 -6.58 24.37
N ARG A 36 10.24 -6.57 24.21
CA ARG A 36 11.04 -7.65 23.62
C ARG A 36 10.58 -8.04 22.21
N CYS A 37 10.10 -7.06 21.43
CA CYS A 37 9.75 -7.26 20.02
C CYS A 37 11.04 -7.29 19.19
N PRO A 38 11.34 -8.39 18.48
CA PRO A 38 12.58 -8.51 17.74
C PRO A 38 12.57 -7.62 16.49
N TYR A 39 13.62 -6.83 16.31
CA TYR A 39 13.87 -6.09 15.08
C TYR A 39 15.31 -6.29 14.58
N LYS A 40 15.56 -5.90 13.33
CA LYS A 40 16.89 -5.94 12.73
C LYS A 40 17.37 -4.51 12.52
N ASP A 41 18.51 -4.16 13.12
CA ASP A 41 19.09 -2.82 13.06
C ASP A 41 19.33 -2.36 11.61
N LYS A 42 19.81 -3.26 10.75
CA LYS A 42 20.00 -3.01 9.30
C LYS A 42 18.71 -2.68 8.51
N LYS A 43 17.54 -2.91 9.09
CA LYS A 43 16.24 -2.56 8.48
C LYS A 43 15.71 -1.21 8.98
N GLN A 44 16.34 -0.64 10.01
CA GLN A 44 15.98 0.65 10.58
C GLN A 44 16.62 1.76 9.74
N LEU A 45 16.26 1.88 8.48
CA LEU A 45 16.80 2.91 7.60
C LEU A 45 15.95 4.18 7.69
N HIS A 46 16.57 5.34 7.49
CA HIS A 46 15.88 6.62 7.33
C HIS A 46 16.60 7.42 6.24
N SER A 47 15.84 8.03 5.36
CA SER A 47 16.27 8.95 4.30
C SER A 47 15.03 9.35 3.49
N ASN A 48 15.14 10.38 2.65
CA ASN A 48 14.22 10.57 1.54
C ASN A 48 15.02 10.80 0.25
N PRO A 49 14.81 10.00 -0.82
CA PRO A 49 13.93 8.82 -0.91
C PRO A 49 14.44 7.63 -0.08
N LEU A 50 13.52 6.74 0.30
CA LEU A 50 13.81 5.52 1.07
C LEU A 50 13.51 4.26 0.25
N LYS A 51 14.37 3.25 0.37
CA LYS A 51 14.14 1.96 -0.29
C LYS A 51 13.29 1.02 0.58
N ILE A 52 12.06 0.74 0.17
CA ILE A 52 11.09 -0.12 0.88
C ILE A 52 10.73 -1.32 0.00
N ILE A 53 11.05 -2.54 0.46
CA ILE A 53 10.75 -3.83 -0.23
C ILE A 53 11.23 -3.84 -1.70
N GLY A 54 12.30 -3.10 -2.01
CA GLY A 54 12.88 -2.99 -3.35
C GLY A 54 12.43 -1.78 -4.16
N PHE A 55 11.44 -1.02 -3.68
CA PHE A 55 10.94 0.21 -4.29
C PHE A 55 11.61 1.45 -3.71
N TRP A 56 11.82 2.48 -4.52
CA TRP A 56 12.16 3.81 -4.05
C TRP A 56 10.87 4.57 -3.76
N VAL A 57 10.71 4.97 -2.51
CA VAL A 57 9.57 5.75 -2.03
C VAL A 57 10.09 7.16 -1.74
N ASP A 58 9.55 8.14 -2.45
CA ASP A 58 9.76 9.55 -2.16
C ASP A 58 8.47 10.13 -1.59
N THR A 59 8.46 10.35 -0.28
CA THR A 59 7.29 10.86 0.44
C THR A 59 7.02 12.32 0.16
N ASN A 60 8.05 13.10 -0.16
CA ASN A 60 7.90 14.52 -0.49
C ASN A 60 7.23 14.71 -1.85
N LEU A 61 7.56 13.84 -2.82
CA LEU A 61 6.93 13.85 -4.13
C LEU A 61 5.64 13.00 -4.20
N GLY A 62 5.41 12.13 -3.21
CA GLY A 62 4.31 11.16 -3.23
C GLY A 62 4.46 10.11 -4.34
N THR A 63 5.71 9.75 -4.67
CA THR A 63 6.02 8.84 -5.78
C THR A 63 6.60 7.53 -5.26
N ILE A 64 6.26 6.43 -5.94
CA ILE A 64 6.94 5.15 -5.76
C ILE A 64 7.47 4.71 -7.11
N SER A 65 8.73 4.28 -7.14
CA SER A 65 9.41 3.89 -8.37
C SER A 65 10.30 2.67 -8.18
N ILE A 66 10.74 2.09 -9.29
CA ILE A 66 11.79 1.08 -9.35
C ILE A 66 12.92 1.60 -10.25
N PRO A 67 14.17 1.15 -10.06
CA PRO A 67 15.24 1.51 -10.98
C PRO A 67 14.94 1.00 -12.39
N LEU A 68 15.44 1.70 -13.42
CA LEU A 68 15.26 1.31 -14.82
C LEU A 68 15.78 -0.10 -15.10
N SER A 69 16.82 -0.55 -14.39
CA SER A 69 17.32 -1.93 -14.47
C SER A 69 16.24 -2.96 -14.11
N ALA A 70 15.45 -2.72 -13.06
CA ALA A 70 14.38 -3.63 -12.65
C ALA A 70 13.23 -3.68 -13.68
N ILE A 71 13.00 -2.59 -14.43
CA ILE A 71 12.06 -2.58 -15.55
C ILE A 71 12.60 -3.42 -16.70
N ASN A 72 13.88 -3.24 -17.04
CA ASN A 72 14.52 -4.05 -18.07
C ASN A 72 14.50 -5.53 -17.71
N ASP A 73 14.75 -5.88 -16.44
CA ASP A 73 14.67 -7.25 -15.94
C ASP A 73 13.24 -7.82 -16.08
N ALA A 74 12.21 -7.02 -15.79
CA ALA A 74 10.81 -7.40 -15.99
C ALA A 74 10.47 -7.64 -17.48
N ILE A 75 10.97 -6.78 -18.37
CA ILE A 75 10.81 -6.92 -19.82
C ILE A 75 11.52 -8.20 -20.30
N THR A 76 12.77 -8.42 -19.88
CA THR A 76 13.53 -9.63 -20.21
C THR A 76 12.84 -10.89 -19.70
N ALA A 77 12.25 -10.87 -18.50
CA ALA A 77 11.49 -12.00 -17.97
C ALA A 77 10.26 -12.31 -18.83
N ILE A 78 9.52 -11.29 -19.28
CA ILE A 78 8.40 -11.45 -20.21
C ILE A 78 8.88 -12.03 -21.54
N ASP A 79 9.93 -11.46 -22.13
CA ASP A 79 10.46 -11.91 -23.43
C ASP A 79 10.96 -13.36 -23.36
N THR A 80 11.66 -13.71 -22.29
CA THR A 80 12.13 -15.08 -22.06
C THR A 80 10.96 -16.06 -21.93
N PHE A 81 9.92 -15.68 -21.20
CA PHE A 81 8.72 -16.51 -21.05
C PHE A 81 7.99 -16.70 -22.39
N LEU A 82 7.79 -15.63 -23.16
CA LEU A 82 7.14 -15.68 -24.47
C LEU A 82 7.98 -16.46 -25.51
N ALA A 83 9.30 -16.44 -25.39
CA ALA A 83 10.22 -17.18 -26.22
C ALA A 83 10.39 -18.66 -25.82
N THR A 84 9.62 -19.16 -24.85
CA THR A 84 9.70 -20.56 -24.41
C THR A 84 9.56 -21.51 -25.61
N PRO A 85 10.51 -22.42 -25.86
CA PRO A 85 10.40 -23.41 -26.93
C PRO A 85 9.08 -24.18 -26.81
N SER A 86 8.42 -24.44 -27.93
CA SER A 86 7.08 -25.07 -28.01
C SER A 86 5.90 -24.25 -27.44
N CYS A 87 6.15 -23.02 -26.98
CA CYS A 87 5.15 -22.14 -26.36
C CYS A 87 4.45 -22.76 -25.14
N GLN A 88 5.11 -23.71 -24.45
CA GLN A 88 4.53 -24.49 -23.36
C GLN A 88 5.41 -24.48 -22.09
N PRO A 89 5.60 -23.32 -21.44
CA PRO A 89 6.27 -23.30 -20.15
C PRO A 89 5.49 -24.15 -19.13
N ILE A 90 6.23 -24.79 -18.23
CA ILE A 90 5.65 -25.51 -17.10
C ILE A 90 4.94 -24.55 -16.15
N LEU A 91 3.89 -25.01 -15.46
CA LEU A 91 3.11 -24.19 -14.52
C LEU A 91 3.98 -23.41 -13.50
N ARG A 92 5.11 -23.97 -13.07
CA ARG A 92 6.07 -23.28 -12.19
C ARG A 92 6.59 -21.98 -12.81
N GLU A 93 6.88 -21.94 -14.10
CA GLU A 93 7.38 -20.74 -14.78
C GLU A 93 6.27 -19.70 -14.97
N TRP A 94 5.02 -20.14 -15.17
CA TRP A 94 3.86 -19.24 -15.11
C TRP A 94 3.73 -18.57 -13.74
N ALA A 95 3.84 -19.35 -12.66
CA ALA A 95 3.76 -18.83 -11.30
C ALA A 95 4.92 -17.90 -10.96
N ARG A 96 6.14 -18.23 -11.39
CA ARG A 96 7.33 -17.38 -11.23
C ARG A 96 7.17 -16.04 -11.92
N LEU A 97 6.80 -16.03 -13.20
CA LEU A 97 6.57 -14.79 -13.94
C LEU A 97 5.46 -13.98 -13.29
N THR A 98 4.31 -14.61 -12.99
CA THR A 98 3.16 -13.91 -12.41
C THR A 98 3.50 -13.29 -11.05
N GLY A 99 4.20 -14.02 -10.18
CA GLY A 99 4.64 -13.48 -8.89
C GLY A 99 5.59 -12.30 -9.04
N TYR A 100 6.53 -12.38 -9.98
CA TYR A 100 7.46 -11.29 -10.26
C TYR A 100 6.75 -10.05 -10.84
N LEU A 101 5.87 -10.23 -11.82
CA LEU A 101 5.09 -9.12 -12.38
C LEU A 101 4.12 -8.54 -11.35
N ASN A 102 3.56 -9.36 -10.47
CA ASN A 102 2.72 -8.86 -9.36
C ASN A 102 3.52 -7.97 -8.39
N TRP A 103 4.81 -8.25 -8.17
CA TRP A 103 5.70 -7.34 -7.46
C TRP A 103 5.88 -6.02 -8.23
N VAL A 104 6.10 -6.08 -9.56
CA VAL A 104 6.20 -4.88 -10.41
C VAL A 104 4.93 -4.03 -10.39
N LEU A 105 3.74 -4.64 -10.32
CA LEU A 105 2.46 -3.91 -10.29
C LEU A 105 2.27 -2.99 -9.08
N ASN A 106 3.04 -3.16 -7.99
CA ASN A 106 3.01 -2.22 -6.87
C ASN A 106 3.43 -0.79 -7.28
N VAL A 107 4.19 -0.65 -8.37
CA VAL A 107 4.58 0.65 -8.94
C VAL A 107 3.89 0.97 -10.26
N PHE A 108 3.08 0.04 -10.78
CA PHE A 108 2.27 0.22 -11.99
C PHE A 108 0.84 -0.29 -11.74
N PRO A 109 0.05 0.36 -10.87
CA PRO A 109 -1.26 -0.14 -10.48
C PRO A 109 -2.20 -0.32 -11.69
N TRP A 110 -2.10 0.53 -12.71
CA TRP A 110 -2.90 0.40 -13.94
C TRP A 110 -2.50 -0.79 -14.83
N GLY A 111 -1.36 -1.43 -14.56
CA GLY A 111 -0.90 -2.62 -15.28
C GLY A 111 -1.63 -3.90 -14.89
N GLN A 112 -2.46 -3.89 -13.84
CA GLN A 112 -3.17 -5.07 -13.33
C GLN A 112 -3.91 -5.89 -14.39
N PRO A 113 -4.59 -5.29 -15.39
CA PRO A 113 -5.26 -6.04 -16.45
C PRO A 113 -4.34 -7.03 -17.18
N ALA A 114 -3.03 -6.75 -17.29
CA ALA A 114 -2.08 -7.61 -17.98
C ALA A 114 -1.92 -9.00 -17.36
N LEU A 115 -2.21 -9.16 -16.06
CA LEU A 115 -2.07 -10.46 -15.39
C LEU A 115 -3.37 -11.27 -15.38
N THR A 116 -4.50 -10.69 -15.78
CA THR A 116 -5.82 -11.33 -15.72
C THR A 116 -5.81 -12.66 -16.48
N LYS A 117 -5.32 -12.66 -17.72
CA LYS A 117 -5.28 -13.87 -18.56
C LYS A 117 -4.25 -14.88 -18.06
N LEU A 118 -3.16 -14.45 -17.43
CA LEU A 118 -2.22 -15.36 -16.77
C LEU A 118 -2.88 -16.09 -15.60
N TYR A 119 -3.54 -15.38 -14.69
CA TYR A 119 -4.23 -15.99 -13.56
C TYR A 119 -5.34 -16.94 -14.00
N HIS A 120 -6.16 -16.55 -14.98
CA HIS A 120 -7.17 -17.45 -15.55
C HIS A 120 -6.54 -18.72 -16.14
N LYS A 121 -5.39 -18.59 -16.82
CA LYS A 121 -4.71 -19.73 -17.43
C LYS A 121 -4.13 -20.67 -16.38
N MET A 122 -3.66 -20.17 -15.24
CA MET A 122 -3.15 -20.99 -14.14
C MET A 122 -4.25 -21.56 -13.24
N SER A 123 -5.45 -20.97 -13.24
CA SER A 123 -6.55 -21.34 -12.34
C SER A 123 -6.89 -22.83 -12.43
N GLY A 124 -7.09 -23.43 -11.25
CA GLY A 124 -7.42 -24.85 -11.05
C GLY A 124 -6.28 -25.83 -11.34
N LYS A 125 -5.08 -25.37 -11.75
CA LYS A 125 -3.95 -26.25 -12.06
C LYS A 125 -3.02 -26.36 -10.86
N THR A 126 -2.69 -27.59 -10.49
CA THR A 126 -1.87 -27.89 -9.29
C THR A 126 -0.57 -28.62 -9.62
N ARG A 127 -0.45 -29.17 -10.84
CA ARG A 127 0.74 -29.91 -11.27
C ARG A 127 1.82 -28.94 -11.75
N PHE A 128 2.76 -28.60 -10.87
CA PHE A 128 3.81 -27.59 -11.14
C PHE A 128 4.67 -27.82 -12.40
N TYR A 129 4.90 -29.08 -12.76
CA TYR A 129 5.71 -29.46 -13.93
C TYR A 129 4.87 -29.76 -15.18
N ALA A 130 3.55 -29.57 -15.13
CA ALA A 130 2.71 -29.75 -16.30
C ALA A 130 2.93 -28.59 -17.29
N PRO A 131 3.13 -28.88 -18.59
CA PRO A 131 3.23 -27.86 -19.62
C PRO A 131 1.88 -27.15 -19.81
N ILE A 132 1.92 -25.84 -19.99
CA ILE A 132 0.73 -25.01 -20.27
C ILE A 132 1.03 -24.11 -21.45
N PHE A 133 0.22 -24.23 -22.51
CA PHE A 133 0.35 -23.41 -23.71
C PHE A 133 0.12 -21.92 -23.43
N ILE A 134 1.04 -21.07 -23.90
CA ILE A 134 0.83 -19.63 -24.05
C ILE A 134 -0.16 -19.42 -25.19
N ASN A 135 -1.25 -18.72 -24.92
CA ASN A 135 -2.25 -18.39 -25.94
C ASN A 135 -2.09 -16.94 -26.39
N ALA A 136 -2.72 -16.61 -27.53
CA ALA A 136 -2.65 -15.27 -28.11
C ALA A 136 -3.05 -14.16 -27.13
N SER A 137 -4.07 -14.37 -26.29
CA SER A 137 -4.49 -13.37 -25.30
C SER A 137 -3.40 -13.06 -24.27
N VAL A 138 -2.69 -14.08 -23.76
CA VAL A 138 -1.57 -13.86 -22.84
C VAL A 138 -0.43 -13.14 -23.54
N THR A 139 -0.13 -13.50 -24.79
CA THR A 139 0.89 -12.80 -25.57
C THR A 139 0.55 -11.32 -25.77
N VAL A 140 -0.70 -11.00 -26.10
CA VAL A 140 -1.17 -9.61 -26.28
C VAL A 140 -1.04 -8.82 -24.99
N ASP A 141 -1.53 -9.34 -23.86
CA ASP A 141 -1.50 -8.66 -22.57
C ASP A 141 -0.05 -8.41 -22.08
N LEU A 142 0.80 -9.43 -22.18
CA LEU A 142 2.21 -9.31 -21.79
C LEU A 142 2.99 -8.38 -22.73
N THR A 143 2.69 -8.41 -24.03
CA THR A 143 3.31 -7.50 -25.01
C THR A 143 2.90 -6.06 -24.74
N TRP A 144 1.62 -5.81 -24.46
CA TRP A 144 1.14 -4.51 -24.05
C TRP A 144 1.86 -4.03 -22.79
N PHE A 145 1.97 -4.89 -21.77
CA PHE A 145 2.58 -4.51 -20.50
C PHE A 145 4.06 -4.15 -20.65
N LYS A 146 4.85 -4.97 -21.36
CA LYS A 146 6.28 -4.67 -21.60
C LYS A 146 6.51 -3.37 -22.38
N LEU A 147 5.62 -3.02 -23.31
CA LEU A 147 5.70 -1.77 -24.07
C LEU A 147 5.26 -0.54 -23.28
N THR A 148 4.49 -0.76 -22.20
CA THR A 148 3.92 0.31 -21.37
C THR A 148 4.81 0.64 -20.17
N MET A 149 5.43 -0.35 -19.53
CA MET A 149 6.27 -0.16 -18.33
C MET A 149 7.33 0.97 -18.47
N PRO A 150 8.12 1.07 -19.55
CA PRO A 150 9.14 2.12 -19.68
C PRO A 150 8.56 3.54 -19.74
N LYS A 151 7.30 3.69 -20.13
CA LYS A 151 6.65 4.99 -20.34
C LYS A 151 5.98 5.53 -19.06
N ALA A 152 5.80 4.69 -18.05
CA ALA A 152 5.00 4.97 -16.86
C ALA A 152 5.86 5.07 -15.57
N ILE A 153 7.16 5.30 -15.69
CA ILE A 153 8.09 5.33 -14.54
C ILE A 153 7.79 6.56 -13.66
N GLY A 154 7.77 6.35 -12.34
CA GLY A 154 7.58 7.44 -11.38
C GLY A 154 6.12 7.82 -11.18
N VAL A 155 5.24 6.82 -11.08
CA VAL A 155 3.82 7.04 -10.79
C VAL A 155 3.68 7.78 -9.46
N ARG A 156 3.07 8.96 -9.52
CA ARG A 156 2.61 9.71 -8.35
C ARG A 156 1.39 8.97 -7.81
N LEU A 157 1.54 8.32 -6.65
CA LEU A 157 0.45 7.56 -6.02
C LEU A 157 -0.47 8.47 -5.20
N SER A 158 0.08 9.54 -4.64
CA SER A 158 -0.67 10.51 -3.89
C SER A 158 -0.20 11.91 -4.26
N GLU A 159 -1.14 12.75 -4.65
CA GLU A 159 -0.99 14.17 -4.39
C GLU A 159 -1.10 14.32 -2.87
N VAL A 160 -0.02 14.72 -2.20
CA VAL A 160 -0.09 15.17 -0.81
C VAL A 160 -0.82 16.51 -0.83
N ALA A 161 -2.13 16.44 -1.05
CA ALA A 161 -3.01 17.51 -0.67
C ALA A 161 -3.04 17.43 0.85
N LEU A 162 -2.35 18.37 1.51
CA LEU A 162 -2.77 18.81 2.84
C LEU A 162 -4.28 18.96 2.71
N TRP A 163 -5.08 18.10 3.35
CA TRP A 163 -6.52 18.30 3.41
C TRP A 163 -6.70 19.64 4.12
N PRO A 164 -7.08 20.72 3.40
CA PRO A 164 -7.33 21.97 4.08
C PRO A 164 -8.54 21.72 4.97
N LEU A 165 -8.30 21.61 6.29
CA LEU A 165 -9.36 21.37 7.28
C LEU A 165 -10.51 22.36 7.11
N ASP A 166 -10.24 23.53 6.56
CA ASP A 166 -11.15 24.64 6.33
C ASP A 166 -11.86 24.63 4.95
N LYS A 167 -11.41 23.84 3.96
CA LYS A 167 -11.92 23.97 2.57
C LYS A 167 -12.24 22.68 1.81
N ALA A 168 -11.83 21.51 2.28
CA ALA A 168 -12.08 20.23 1.58
C ALA A 168 -13.09 19.32 2.28
N ALA A 169 -13.52 19.66 3.49
CA ALA A 169 -14.59 18.93 4.14
C ALA A 169 -15.94 19.44 3.63
N ASP A 170 -16.73 18.56 3.00
CA ASP A 170 -18.14 18.86 2.70
C ASP A 170 -18.92 19.16 3.99
N ILE A 171 -18.49 18.60 5.12
CA ILE A 171 -19.09 18.77 6.45
C ILE A 171 -18.00 18.63 7.54
N ILE A 172 -17.99 19.52 8.53
CA ILE A 172 -17.12 19.45 9.72
C ILE A 172 -18.00 19.31 10.96
N PHE A 173 -17.74 18.29 11.78
CA PHE A 173 -18.41 18.08 13.06
C PHE A 173 -17.42 18.26 14.21
N HIS A 174 -17.72 19.18 15.12
CA HIS A 174 -17.03 19.32 16.39
C HIS A 174 -17.88 18.65 17.48
N THR A 175 -17.31 17.70 18.21
CA THR A 175 -17.94 17.04 19.36
C THR A 175 -16.97 17.07 20.53
N ASP A 176 -17.49 17.22 21.75
CA ASP A 176 -16.68 17.10 22.95
C ASP A 176 -16.41 15.63 23.29
N ALA A 177 -15.52 15.39 24.25
CA ALA A 177 -15.33 14.04 24.76
C ALA A 177 -16.58 13.62 25.55
N THR A 178 -17.43 12.79 24.94
CA THR A 178 -18.62 12.25 25.62
C THR A 178 -18.19 11.22 26.67
N LEU A 179 -18.61 11.43 27.92
CA LEU A 179 -18.40 10.48 29.03
C LEU A 179 -19.22 9.20 28.86
N THR A 180 -20.20 9.22 27.95
CA THR A 180 -21.04 8.08 27.59
C THR A 180 -20.56 7.49 26.27
N SER A 181 -20.73 6.18 26.07
CA SER A 181 -20.30 5.47 24.85
C SER A 181 -21.11 5.84 23.59
N ALA A 182 -21.73 7.01 23.56
CA ALA A 182 -22.59 7.50 22.50
C ALA A 182 -22.14 8.89 22.02
N ILE A 183 -22.27 9.13 20.71
CA ILE A 183 -22.11 10.43 20.07
C ILE A 183 -23.41 10.70 19.29
N SER A 184 -23.98 11.88 19.46
CA SER A 184 -25.15 12.33 18.70
C SER A 184 -24.88 13.65 18.00
N PHE A 185 -25.28 13.77 16.74
CA PHE A 185 -25.19 15.01 15.96
C PHE A 185 -26.40 15.16 15.03
N VAL A 186 -26.73 16.39 14.66
CA VAL A 186 -27.84 16.71 13.74
C VAL A 186 -27.27 17.23 12.43
N TYR A 187 -27.72 16.69 11.30
CA TYR A 187 -27.38 17.17 9.97
C TYR A 187 -28.60 17.08 9.04
N SER A 188 -28.87 18.14 8.26
CA SER A 188 -29.99 18.18 7.30
C SER A 188 -31.36 17.79 7.92
N ASN A 189 -31.69 18.36 9.07
CA ASN A 189 -32.91 18.04 9.84
C ASN A 189 -33.05 16.57 10.29
N GLN A 190 -31.97 15.78 10.23
CA GLN A 190 -31.94 14.41 10.73
C GLN A 190 -30.97 14.30 11.92
N ALA A 191 -31.41 13.61 12.98
CA ALA A 191 -30.58 13.30 14.13
C ALA A 191 -29.91 11.93 13.94
N PHE A 192 -28.59 11.90 14.08
CA PHE A 192 -27.78 10.70 14.04
C PHE A 192 -27.25 10.41 15.45
N ILE A 193 -27.31 9.14 15.85
CA ILE A 193 -26.78 8.66 17.13
C ILE A 193 -25.97 7.42 16.84
N TYR A 194 -24.70 7.42 17.24
CA TYR A 194 -23.84 6.25 17.21
C TYR A 194 -23.46 5.87 18.63
N GLN A 195 -23.68 4.61 19.01
CA GLN A 195 -23.34 4.10 20.33
C GLN A 195 -22.51 2.83 20.20
N ILE A 196 -21.37 2.76 20.91
CA ILE A 196 -20.39 1.67 20.82
C ILE A 196 -20.97 0.35 21.37
N GLN A 197 -21.92 0.41 22.30
CA GLN A 197 -22.68 -0.75 22.77
C GLN A 197 -24.16 -0.39 22.91
N PRO A 198 -25.09 -1.17 22.33
CA PRO A 198 -26.52 -0.90 22.47
C PRO A 198 -26.91 -1.01 23.96
N PRO A 199 -27.66 -0.05 24.51
CA PRO A 199 -28.17 -0.17 25.87
C PRO A 199 -29.20 -1.31 25.92
N PRO A 200 -29.40 -1.96 27.08
CA PRO A 200 -30.56 -2.84 27.26
C PRO A 200 -31.82 -2.04 26.86
N LEU A 201 -32.75 -2.72 26.17
CA LEU A 201 -33.87 -2.24 25.34
C LEU A 201 -34.74 -1.04 25.81
N HIS A 202 -34.48 -0.41 26.95
CA HIS A 202 -35.32 0.63 27.55
C HIS A 202 -34.59 1.79 28.24
N ALA A 203 -33.42 2.24 27.76
CA ALA A 203 -32.80 3.44 28.35
C ALA A 203 -31.88 4.22 27.38
N SER A 204 -32.47 4.95 26.44
CA SER A 204 -31.78 6.12 25.87
C SER A 204 -32.81 7.15 25.42
N LYS A 205 -33.04 8.15 26.26
CA LYS A 205 -33.60 9.42 25.78
C LYS A 205 -32.46 10.17 25.08
N PRO A 206 -32.62 10.58 23.82
CA PRO A 206 -31.66 11.48 23.19
C PRO A 206 -31.77 12.85 23.86
N ASP A 207 -30.72 13.25 24.58
CA ASP A 207 -30.55 14.64 25.01
C ASP A 207 -30.07 15.44 23.80
N ILE A 208 -31.02 16.10 23.14
CA ILE A 208 -30.75 16.95 21.98
C ILE A 208 -30.13 18.25 22.48
N PHE A 209 -28.91 18.55 22.03
CA PHE A 209 -28.31 19.88 22.16
C PHE A 209 -28.70 20.74 20.96
N PHE A 210 -29.22 21.95 21.24
CA PHE A 210 -29.44 22.98 20.25
C PHE A 210 -28.19 23.85 20.12
N PHE A 211 -27.72 24.09 18.89
CA PHE A 211 -26.72 25.12 18.61
C PHE A 211 -27.41 26.48 18.44
N LYS A 212 -26.71 27.54 18.88
CA LYS A 212 -27.06 28.95 18.60
C LYS A 212 -26.43 29.38 17.28
#